data_AF-A0A1F7R3Y3-F1
#
_entry.id   AF-A0A1F7R3Y3-F1
#
_cell.length_a   1.000
_cell.length_b   1.000
_cell.length_c   1.000
_cell.angle_alpha   90.00
_cell.angle_beta   90.00
_cell.angle_gamma   90.00
#
_symmetry.space_group_name_H-M   'P 1'
#
loop_
_entity.id
_entity.type
_entity.pdbx_description
1 polymer ?
#
loop_
_entity_poly.entity_id
_entity_poly.type
_entity_poly.pdbx_seq_one_letter_code
_entity_poly.pdbx_strand_id
1 'polypeptide(L)'
;MFAPKTNAQANLFEQACDPRNLAAQNSPACQQVEEQKTSDQNPIAGPKGILQQVANVFALVAAVGGTILIVYGGYVFVTAGGSIGGQRATDSPTRARQARTIITSALTGMIIVAFAWLIVTFVNTRIIG
;
A
#
# COMPACT_ATOMS: atom_id res chain seq x y z
N MET A 1 -27.96 -23.11 -11.24
CA MET A 1 -27.05 -21.95 -11.39
C MET A 1 -25.68 -22.39 -10.90
N PHE A 2 -24.81 -22.80 -11.82
CA PHE A 2 -23.48 -23.34 -11.52
C PHE A 2 -22.48 -22.19 -11.48
N ALA A 3 -21.99 -21.84 -10.30
CA ALA A 3 -20.81 -21.00 -10.17
C ALA A 3 -19.56 -21.88 -10.34
N PRO A 4 -18.62 -21.55 -11.25
CA PRO A 4 -17.37 -22.28 -11.35
C PRO A 4 -16.56 -22.01 -10.08
N LYS A 5 -16.32 -23.06 -9.29
CA LYS A 5 -15.27 -23.03 -8.27
C LYS A 5 -13.94 -23.08 -9.00
N THR A 6 -13.37 -21.91 -9.27
CA THR A 6 -11.96 -21.75 -9.60
C THR A 6 -11.14 -22.21 -8.40
N ASN A 7 -10.86 -23.51 -8.35
CA ASN A 7 -9.83 -24.10 -7.52
C ASN A 7 -8.47 -23.69 -8.11
N ALA A 8 -8.13 -22.41 -8.04
CA ALA A 8 -6.76 -21.98 -8.23
C ALA A 8 -6.03 -22.31 -6.92
N GLN A 9 -5.29 -23.42 -6.95
CA GLN A 9 -4.44 -23.92 -5.87
C GLN A 9 -5.21 -24.62 -4.75
N ALA A 10 -5.41 -25.93 -4.89
CA ALA A 10 -5.24 -26.77 -3.73
C ALA A 10 -3.86 -26.43 -3.16
N ASN A 11 -3.78 -25.93 -1.93
CA ASN A 11 -2.52 -25.62 -1.26
C ASN A 11 -1.69 -26.92 -1.22
N LEU A 12 -0.76 -27.06 -2.15
CA LEU A 12 0.15 -28.21 -2.25
C LEU A 12 0.88 -28.45 -0.91
N PHE A 13 1.17 -27.36 -0.20
CA PHE A 13 1.77 -27.39 1.13
C PHE A 13 0.82 -27.90 2.23
N GLU A 14 -0.48 -27.71 2.08
CA GLU A 14 -1.50 -28.17 3.04
C GLU A 14 -1.81 -29.66 2.87
N GLN A 15 -1.69 -30.19 1.64
CA GLN A 15 -1.68 -31.63 1.40
C GLN A 15 -0.36 -32.29 1.82
N ALA A 16 0.77 -31.59 1.68
CA ALA A 16 2.06 -32.10 2.12
C ALA A 16 2.20 -32.12 3.65
N CYS A 17 1.58 -31.17 4.35
CA CYS A 17 1.55 -31.06 5.81
C CYS A 17 0.20 -31.49 6.41
N ASP A 18 -0.37 -32.58 5.89
CA ASP A 18 -1.65 -33.12 6.41
C ASP A 18 -1.50 -33.54 7.89
N PRO A 19 -2.40 -33.10 8.80
CA PRO A 19 -2.39 -33.50 10.22
C PRO A 19 -2.49 -35.01 10.46
N ARG A 20 -2.84 -35.80 9.44
CA ARG A 20 -2.85 -37.27 9.51
C ARG A 20 -1.47 -37.90 9.35
N ASN A 21 -0.45 -37.13 8.92
CA ASN A 21 0.89 -37.63 8.63
C ASN A 21 1.91 -37.12 9.67
N LEU A 22 2.05 -37.88 10.77
CA LEU A 22 2.90 -37.53 11.93
C LEU A 22 4.38 -37.32 11.57
N ALA A 23 4.88 -37.93 10.48
CA ALA A 23 6.25 -37.76 10.02
C ALA A 23 6.48 -36.41 9.31
N ALA A 24 5.45 -35.86 8.64
CA ALA A 24 5.54 -34.59 7.94
C ALA A 24 5.44 -33.40 8.91
N GLN A 25 4.62 -33.52 9.96
CA GLN A 25 4.45 -32.50 11.02
C GLN A 25 5.73 -32.18 11.79
N ASN A 26 6.61 -33.17 11.96
CA ASN A 26 7.90 -32.98 12.64
C ASN A 26 8.99 -32.41 11.71
N SER A 27 8.68 -32.19 10.43
CA SER A 27 9.63 -31.53 9.53
C SER A 27 9.66 -30.02 9.83
N PRO A 28 10.85 -29.39 9.84
CA PRO A 28 10.97 -27.96 10.06
C PRO A 28 10.21 -27.15 8.99
N ALA A 29 10.03 -27.70 7.79
CA ALA A 29 9.26 -27.07 6.72
C ALA A 29 7.75 -26.98 7.05
N CYS A 30 7.14 -28.01 7.63
CA CYS A 30 5.72 -27.96 7.98
C CYS A 30 5.45 -27.10 9.22
N GLN A 31 6.37 -27.04 10.17
CA GLN A 31 6.31 -26.10 11.30
C GLN A 31 6.35 -24.65 10.81
N GLN A 32 7.21 -24.33 9.84
CA GLN A 32 7.29 -23.01 9.22
C GLN A 32 6.00 -22.64 8.47
N VAL A 33 5.34 -23.61 7.81
CA VAL A 33 4.06 -23.37 7.13
C VAL A 33 2.93 -23.13 8.12
N GLU A 34 2.92 -23.80 9.27
CA GLU A 34 1.91 -23.64 10.32
C GLU A 34 2.09 -22.32 11.10
N GLU A 35 3.34 -21.92 11.36
CA GLU A 35 3.70 -20.58 11.86
C GLU A 35 3.35 -19.47 10.85
N GLN A 36 3.42 -19.74 9.55
CA GLN A 36 2.99 -18.80 8.51
C GLN A 36 1.47 -18.68 8.41
N LYS A 37 0.72 -19.75 8.67
CA LYS A 37 -0.76 -19.75 8.68
C LYS A 37 -1.35 -19.04 9.89
N THR A 38 -0.67 -19.10 11.04
CA THR A 38 -1.02 -18.28 12.19
C THR A 38 -0.54 -16.85 11.94
N SER A 39 -1.37 -16.10 11.21
CA SER A 39 -1.15 -14.73 10.71
C SER A 39 -0.43 -13.79 11.69
N ASP A 40 -0.58 -13.96 13.01
CA ASP A 40 0.02 -13.10 14.03
C ASP A 40 1.54 -13.29 14.28
N GLN A 41 2.15 -14.41 13.88
CA GLN A 41 3.53 -14.74 14.27
C GLN A 41 4.56 -14.72 13.15
N ASN A 42 4.16 -14.49 11.89
CA ASN A 42 5.12 -14.41 10.79
C ASN A 42 6.01 -13.15 10.92
N PRO A 43 7.33 -13.27 11.19
CA PRO A 43 8.21 -12.12 11.43
C PRO A 43 8.43 -11.27 10.17
N ILE A 44 8.15 -11.81 8.99
CA ILE A 44 8.33 -11.11 7.71
C ILE A 44 7.04 -10.38 7.31
N ALA A 45 5.93 -11.10 7.21
CA ALA A 45 4.67 -10.60 6.63
C ALA A 45 3.49 -10.49 7.62
N GLY A 46 3.68 -10.86 8.88
CA GLY A 46 2.61 -10.75 9.89
C GLY A 46 2.27 -9.31 10.25
N PRO A 47 1.18 -9.06 11.01
CA PRO A 47 0.75 -7.74 11.48
C PRO A 47 1.81 -6.96 12.26
N LYS A 48 2.77 -7.67 12.87
CA LYS A 48 3.94 -7.12 13.57
C LYS A 48 5.26 -7.41 12.85
N GLY A 49 5.19 -7.92 11.61
CA GLY A 49 6.35 -8.26 10.81
C GLY A 49 7.07 -7.02 10.26
N ILE A 50 8.30 -7.22 9.83
CA ILE A 50 9.19 -6.15 9.35
C ILE A 50 8.57 -5.40 8.16
N LEU A 51 7.89 -6.11 7.25
CA LEU A 51 7.22 -5.49 6.11
C LEU A 51 6.13 -4.50 6.55
N GLN A 52 5.33 -4.87 7.55
CA GLN A 52 4.26 -4.01 8.05
C GLN A 52 4.83 -2.80 8.80
N GLN A 53 5.91 -2.99 9.56
CA GLN A 53 6.58 -1.88 10.25
C GLN A 53 7.15 -0.86 9.25
N VAL A 54 7.83 -1.34 8.21
CA VAL A 54 8.37 -0.47 7.14
C VAL A 54 7.25 0.23 6.37
N ALA A 55 6.20 -0.50 6.00
CA ALA A 55 5.03 0.07 5.34
C ALA A 55 4.38 1.17 6.18
N ASN A 56 4.28 0.99 7.50
CA ASN A 56 3.70 1.99 8.40
C ASN A 56 4.55 3.28 8.47
N VAL A 57 5.88 3.16 8.48
CA VAL A 57 6.78 4.33 8.42
C VAL A 57 6.61 5.09 7.11
N PHE A 58 6.62 4.39 5.97
CA PHE A 58 6.41 5.03 4.67
C PHE A 58 5.01 5.64 4.54
N ALA A 59 3.98 4.99 5.08
CA ALA A 59 2.62 5.52 5.12
C ALA A 59 2.54 6.81 5.93
N LEU A 60 3.19 6.87 7.10
CA LEU A 60 3.26 8.08 7.92
C LEU A 60 3.95 9.24 7.15
N VAL A 61 5.10 8.97 6.55
CA VAL A 61 5.85 9.99 5.79
C VAL A 61 5.06 10.47 4.58
N ALA A 62 4.42 9.57 3.84
CA ALA A 62 3.58 9.93 2.71
C ALA A 62 2.35 10.75 3.14
N ALA A 63 1.69 10.35 4.23
CA ALA A 63 0.52 11.05 4.74
C ALA A 63 0.88 12.47 5.20
N VAL A 64 1.89 12.61 6.06
CA VAL A 64 2.30 13.91 6.61
C VAL A 64 2.95 14.78 5.54
N GLY A 65 3.95 14.25 4.83
CA GLY A 65 4.70 14.99 3.81
C GLY A 65 3.82 15.40 2.63
N GLY A 66 2.98 14.49 2.12
CA GLY A 66 2.04 14.78 1.04
C GLY A 66 1.03 15.86 1.44
N THR A 67 0.48 15.80 2.65
CA THR A 67 -0.49 16.80 3.13
C THR A 67 0.13 18.19 3.21
N ILE A 68 1.35 18.30 3.77
CA ILE A 68 2.07 19.58 3.87
C ILE A 68 2.32 20.18 2.48
N LEU A 69 2.77 19.38 1.52
CA LEU A 69 3.03 19.84 0.16
C LEU A 69 1.75 20.28 -0.57
N ILE A 70 0.63 19.59 -0.35
CA ILE A 70 -0.67 19.98 -0.91
C ILE A 70 -1.13 21.31 -0.30
N VAL A 71 -1.04 21.49 1.02
CA VAL A 71 -1.41 22.74 1.70
C VAL A 71 -0.53 23.90 1.25
N TYR A 72 0.79 23.70 1.19
CA TYR A 72 1.74 24.70 0.73
C TYR A 72 1.49 25.07 -0.75
N GLY A 73 1.34 24.08 -1.61
CA GLY A 73 1.02 24.29 -3.02
C GLY A 73 -0.31 25.03 -3.19
N GLY A 74 -1.33 24.68 -2.40
CA GLY A 74 -2.62 25.35 -2.39
C GLY A 74 -2.53 26.81 -1.96
N TYR A 75 -1.77 27.11 -0.89
CA TYR A 75 -1.53 28.47 -0.44
C TYR A 75 -0.84 29.31 -1.52
N VAL A 76 0.23 28.79 -2.12
CA VAL A 76 0.95 29.48 -3.20
C VAL A 76 0.04 29.65 -4.43
N PHE A 77 -0.82 28.68 -4.74
CA PHE A 77 -1.75 28.75 -5.86
C PHE A 77 -2.82 29.84 -5.68
N VAL A 78 -3.42 29.92 -4.50
CA VAL A 78 -4.45 30.92 -4.17
C VAL A 78 -3.85 32.32 -4.10
N THR A 79 -2.69 32.47 -3.47
CA THR A 79 -2.00 33.77 -3.37
C THR A 79 -1.45 34.25 -4.71
N ALA A 80 -1.10 33.36 -5.64
CA ALA A 80 -0.72 33.69 -7.01
C ALA A 80 -1.91 33.96 -7.95
N GLY A 81 -3.13 34.12 -7.42
CA GLY A 81 -4.31 34.51 -8.20
C GLY A 81 -4.90 33.41 -9.09
N GLY A 82 -4.49 32.14 -8.93
CA GLY A 82 -5.10 30.97 -9.57
C GLY A 82 -4.97 30.88 -11.10
N SER A 83 -4.34 31.85 -11.76
CA SER A 83 -4.50 31.99 -13.20
C SER A 83 -3.79 30.91 -14.02
N ILE A 84 -4.52 30.34 -14.99
CA ILE A 84 -3.99 29.50 -16.09
C ILE A 84 -3.28 30.38 -17.15
N GLY A 85 -3.36 31.71 -17.04
CA GLY A 85 -2.77 32.66 -18.01
C GLY A 85 -2.50 34.10 -17.53
N GLY A 86 -2.27 34.35 -16.25
CA GLY A 86 -2.14 35.70 -15.68
C GLY A 86 -3.46 36.48 -15.67
N GLN A 87 -4.11 36.61 -14.51
CA GLN A 87 -5.35 37.39 -14.39
C GLN A 87 -5.12 38.76 -13.72
N ARG A 88 -3.90 39.04 -13.24
CA ARG A 88 -3.42 40.38 -12.90
C ARG A 88 -2.10 40.68 -13.60
N ALA A 89 -1.94 41.92 -14.05
CA ALA A 89 -0.71 42.43 -14.67
C ALA A 89 0.55 42.37 -13.77
N THR A 90 0.39 41.95 -12.50
CA THR A 90 1.48 41.79 -11.51
C THR A 90 1.75 40.32 -11.13
N ASP A 91 1.05 39.35 -11.72
CA ASP A 91 1.23 37.93 -11.41
C ASP A 91 2.43 37.36 -12.17
N SER A 92 3.45 36.90 -11.44
CA SER A 92 4.56 36.14 -12.03
C SER A 92 4.03 34.77 -12.52
N PRO A 93 4.00 34.47 -13.83
CA PRO A 93 3.44 33.23 -14.38
C PRO A 93 4.17 31.97 -13.88
N THR A 94 5.38 32.14 -13.35
CA THR A 94 6.21 31.08 -12.79
C THR A 94 5.67 30.49 -11.50
N ARG A 95 5.07 31.29 -10.61
CA ARG A 95 4.61 30.83 -9.28
C ARG A 95 3.36 29.98 -9.35
N ALA A 96 2.38 30.36 -10.16
CA ALA A 96 1.16 29.58 -10.37
C ALA A 96 1.47 28.23 -11.05
N ARG A 97 2.41 28.21 -12.00
CA ARG A 97 2.85 26.98 -12.66
C ARG A 97 3.60 26.06 -11.70
N GLN A 98 4.49 26.61 -10.88
CA GLN A 98 5.22 25.85 -9.85
C GLN A 98 4.26 25.23 -8.81
N ALA A 99 3.28 26.00 -8.33
CA ALA A 99 2.27 25.51 -7.38
C ALA A 99 1.50 24.31 -7.95
N ARG A 100 1.11 24.36 -9.23
CA ARG A 100 0.46 23.23 -9.90
C ARG A 100 1.35 22.00 -9.95
N THR A 101 2.62 22.15 -10.31
CA THR A 101 3.57 21.03 -10.34
C THR A 101 3.74 20.39 -8.96
N ILE A 102 3.78 21.20 -7.89
CA ILE A 102 3.86 20.71 -6.51
C ILE A 102 2.59 19.93 -6.15
N ILE A 103 1.41 20.49 -6.43
CA ILE A 103 0.13 19.84 -6.13
C ILE A 103 -0.04 18.54 -6.93
N THR A 104 0.26 18.56 -8.24
CA THR A 104 0.09 17.37 -9.08
C THR A 104 1.07 16.27 -8.71
N SER A 105 2.34 16.60 -8.44
CA SER A 105 3.33 15.60 -7.99
C SER A 105 2.97 15.01 -6.63
N ALA A 106 2.49 15.82 -5.67
CA ALA A 106 2.02 15.33 -4.38
C ALA A 106 0.79 14.42 -4.52
N LEU A 107 -0.18 14.78 -5.38
CA LEU A 107 -1.34 13.95 -5.67
C LEU A 107 -0.96 12.63 -6.34
N THR A 108 -0.08 12.65 -7.34
CA THR A 108 0.40 11.43 -8.01
C THR A 108 1.11 10.51 -7.01
N GLY A 109 1.94 11.05 -6.13
CA GLY A 109 2.58 10.27 -5.06
C GLY A 109 1.57 9.63 -4.10
N MET A 110 0.57 10.39 -3.65
CA MET A 110 -0.51 9.89 -2.79
C MET A 110 -1.31 8.76 -3.45
N ILE A 111 -1.62 8.89 -4.74
CA ILE A 111 -2.34 7.85 -5.49
C ILE A 111 -1.52 6.56 -5.54
N ILE A 112 -0.22 6.65 -5.82
CA ILE A 112 0.66 5.46 -5.87
C ILE A 112 0.67 4.72 -4.53
N VAL A 113 0.78 5.46 -3.42
CA VAL A 113 0.77 4.87 -2.07
C VAL A 113 -0.58 4.22 -1.76
N ALA A 114 -1.69 4.88 -2.13
CA ALA A 114 -3.03 4.32 -1.96
C ALA A 114 -3.23 3.03 -2.77
N PHE A 115 -2.75 2.99 -4.02
CA PHE A 115 -2.79 1.79 -4.85
C PHE A 115 -1.94 0.65 -4.29
N ALA A 116 -0.75 0.94 -3.78
CA ALA A 116 0.09 -0.07 -3.12
C ALA A 116 -0.63 -0.68 -1.91
N TRP A 117 -1.27 0.15 -1.09
CA TRP A 117 -2.03 -0.32 0.07
C TRP A 117 -3.24 -1.18 -0.33
N LEU A 118 -3.91 -0.80 -1.42
CA LEU A 118 -5.02 -1.58 -1.98
C LEU A 118 -4.56 -2.97 -2.41
N ILE A 119 -3.43 -3.08 -3.12
CA ILE A 119 -2.88 -4.37 -3.56
C ILE A 119 -2.54 -5.26 -2.35
N VAL A 120 -1.86 -4.71 -1.35
CA VAL A 120 -1.50 -5.46 -0.13
C VAL A 120 -2.76 -5.97 0.58
N THR A 121 -3.76 -5.10 0.73
CA THR A 121 -5.03 -5.45 1.38
C THR A 121 -5.80 -6.49 0.58
N PHE A 122 -5.79 -6.39 -0.75
CA PHE A 122 -6.43 -7.35 -1.64
C PHE A 122 -5.80 -8.74 -1.51
N VAL A 123 -4.46 -8.82 -1.52
CA VAL A 123 -3.73 -10.07 -1.30
C VAL A 123 -4.08 -10.65 0.07
N ASN A 124 -4.04 -9.84 1.13
CA ASN A 124 -4.32 -10.32 2.47
C ASN A 124 -5.77 -10.85 2.61
N THR A 125 -6.74 -10.14 2.04
CA THR A 125 -8.17 -10.48 2.18
C THR A 125 -8.64 -11.59 1.25
N ARG A 126 -7.97 -11.81 0.11
CA ARG A 126 -8.40 -12.79 -0.91
C ARG A 126 -7.52 -14.02 -1.04
N ILE A 127 -6.28 -13.97 -0.57
CA ILE A 127 -5.31 -15.06 -0.71
C ILE A 127 -4.99 -15.69 0.65
N ILE A 128 -4.89 -14.88 1.71
CA ILE A 128 -4.51 -15.35 3.05
C ILE A 128 -5.75 -15.57 3.94
N GLY A 129 -6.73 -14.67 3.86
CA GLY A 129 -8.05 -14.81 4.50
C GLY A 129 -9.01 -15.69 3.69
#